data_AF-A0A9D6HXP7-F1
#
_entry.id   AF-A0A9D6HXP7-F1
#
_cell.length_a   1.000
_cell.length_b   1.000
_cell.length_c   1.000
_cell.angle_alpha   90.00
_cell.angle_beta   90.00
_cell.angle_gamma   90.00
#
_symmetry.space_group_name_H-M   'P 1'
#
loop_
_entity.id
_entity.type
_entity.pdbx_description
1 polymer ?
#
loop_
_entity_poly.entity_id
_entity_poly.type
_entity_poly.pdbx_seq_one_letter_code
_entity_poly.pdbx_strand_id
1 'polypeptide(L)'
;MLRRIKGFTLIELMIVIAIIAILAMILVPNFLKARAQGQYSACQSNAKNIATALEMYSTDNDGHYPVSGATGTALLVSGNYIKTAMPKCPSAGTDTFSAQYKSASNPDTYSFYCTGSSHKQVLGNTDGPYVSDGQVYRLKQ
;
A
#
# COMPACT_ATOMS: atom_id res chain seq x y z
N MET A 1 31.10 5.47 -54.85
CA MET A 1 30.86 6.77 -54.18
C MET A 1 30.78 6.51 -52.68
N LEU A 2 31.90 6.65 -51.96
CA LEU A 2 31.94 6.37 -50.51
C LEU A 2 31.33 7.53 -49.74
N ARG A 3 30.16 7.29 -49.14
CA ARG A 3 29.43 8.24 -48.31
C ARG A 3 30.26 8.54 -47.06
N ARG A 4 30.72 9.79 -46.88
CA ARG A 4 31.31 10.24 -45.61
C ARG A 4 30.24 10.18 -44.52
N ILE A 5 30.37 9.24 -43.60
CA ILE A 5 29.56 9.18 -42.39
C ILE A 5 30.14 10.25 -41.44
N LYS A 6 29.35 11.29 -41.12
CA LYS A 6 29.72 12.26 -40.09
C LYS A 6 29.72 11.54 -38.73
N GLY A 7 30.85 11.54 -38.03
CA GLY A 7 30.96 11.04 -36.66
C GLY A 7 30.46 12.07 -35.65
N PHE A 8 29.96 11.60 -34.50
CA PHE A 8 29.57 12.43 -33.36
C PHE A 8 30.81 13.10 -32.76
N THR A 9 30.71 14.39 -32.39
CA THR A 9 31.80 15.03 -31.64
C THR A 9 31.72 14.66 -30.16
N LEU A 10 32.87 14.53 -29.49
CA LEU A 10 32.93 14.26 -28.05
C LEU A 10 32.19 15.34 -27.23
N ILE A 11 32.26 16.59 -27.68
CA ILE A 11 31.60 17.71 -27.00
C ILE A 11 30.07 17.66 -27.12
N GLU A 12 29.53 17.26 -28.27
CA GLU A 12 28.08 17.05 -28.43
C GLU A 12 27.58 15.98 -27.46
N LEU A 13 28.32 14.89 -27.30
CA LEU A 13 27.94 13.83 -26.38
C LEU A 13 28.03 14.28 -24.91
N MET A 14 29.06 15.05 -24.54
CA MET A 14 29.24 15.56 -23.17
C MET A 14 28.11 16.50 -22.74
N ILE A 15 27.66 17.40 -23.61
CA ILE A 15 26.58 18.33 -23.28
C ILE A 15 25.26 17.58 -23.08
N VAL A 16 24.99 16.55 -23.89
CA VAL A 16 23.77 15.76 -23.79
C VAL A 16 23.69 15.02 -22.45
N ILE A 17 24.75 14.34 -22.04
CA ILE A 17 24.76 13.64 -20.74
C ILE A 17 24.67 14.62 -19.56
N ALA A 18 25.25 15.82 -19.69
CA ALA A 18 25.17 16.86 -18.66
C ALA A 18 23.71 17.33 -18.45
N ILE A 19 22.97 17.56 -19.54
CA ILE A 19 21.55 17.96 -19.46
C ILE A 19 20.70 16.83 -18.89
N ILE A 20 20.90 15.58 -19.33
CA ILE A 20 20.18 14.42 -18.79
C ILE A 20 20.42 14.26 -17.29
N ALA A 21 21.66 14.46 -16.82
CA ALA A 21 22.00 14.36 -15.41
C ALA A 21 21.25 15.39 -14.54
N ILE A 22 21.15 16.64 -15.00
CA ILE A 22 20.42 17.70 -14.30
C ILE A 22 18.93 17.35 -14.20
N LEU A 23 18.32 16.91 -15.31
CA LEU A 23 16.91 16.53 -15.33
C LEU A 23 16.62 15.32 -14.44
N ALA A 24 17.48 14.30 -14.49
CA ALA A 24 17.34 13.09 -13.67
C ALA A 24 17.40 13.41 -12.17
N MET A 25 18.28 14.33 -11.76
CA MET A 25 18.46 14.71 -10.35
C MET A 25 17.18 15.29 -9.73
N ILE A 26 16.40 16.06 -10.50
CA ILE A 26 15.11 16.61 -10.06
C ILE A 26 14.00 15.55 -10.13
N LEU A 27 14.02 14.71 -11.17
CA LEU A 27 12.94 13.77 -11.45
C LEU A 27 12.91 12.56 -10.51
N VAL A 28 14.08 11.99 -10.19
CA VAL A 28 14.19 10.78 -9.35
C VAL A 28 13.53 10.91 -7.97
N PRO A 29 13.80 11.93 -7.13
CA PRO A 29 13.17 12.03 -5.82
C PRO A 29 11.65 12.20 -5.90
N ASN A 30 11.18 12.95 -6.89
CA ASN A 30 9.74 13.15 -7.10
C ASN A 30 9.05 11.85 -7.56
N PHE A 31 9.69 11.10 -8.46
CA PHE A 31 9.20 9.80 -8.93
C PHE A 31 9.09 8.78 -7.79
N LEU A 32 10.09 8.72 -6.90
CA LEU A 32 10.06 7.83 -5.74
C LEU A 32 8.89 8.17 -4.80
N LYS A 33 8.65 9.46 -4.54
CA LYS A 33 7.51 9.92 -3.74
C LYS A 33 6.17 9.57 -4.39
N ALA A 34 6.04 9.80 -5.70
CA ALA A 34 4.83 9.46 -6.45
C ALA A 34 4.53 7.95 -6.44
N ARG A 35 5.57 7.12 -6.59
CA ARG A 35 5.45 5.66 -6.47
C ARG A 35 4.99 5.23 -5.08
N ALA A 36 5.58 5.80 -4.03
CA ALA A 36 5.18 5.52 -2.65
C ALA A 36 3.71 5.90 -2.39
N GLN A 37 3.28 7.05 -2.91
CA GLN A 37 1.88 7.49 -2.84
C GLN A 37 0.94 6.52 -3.57
N GLY A 38 1.33 6.02 -4.75
CA GLY A 38 0.56 5.02 -5.50
C GLY A 38 0.42 3.70 -4.74
N GLN A 39 1.50 3.20 -4.14
CA GLN A 39 1.47 2.00 -3.29
C GLN A 39 0.57 2.20 -2.06
N TYR A 40 0.63 3.37 -1.41
CA TYR A 40 -0.23 3.70 -0.27
C TYR A 40 -1.72 3.78 -0.67
N SER A 41 -2.03 4.38 -1.82
CA SER A 41 -3.41 4.42 -2.34
C SER A 41 -3.97 3.02 -2.65
N ALA A 42 -3.13 2.12 -3.17
CA ALA A 42 -3.50 0.72 -3.34
C ALA A 42 -3.76 0.03 -1.98
N CYS A 43 -2.93 0.27 -0.95
CA CYS A 43 -3.21 -0.20 0.42
C CYS A 43 -4.54 0.32 0.98
N GLN A 44 -4.90 1.59 0.72
CA GLN A 44 -6.20 2.13 1.11
C GLN A 44 -7.37 1.40 0.46
N SER A 45 -7.24 1.06 -0.82
CA SER A 45 -8.26 0.29 -1.53
C SER A 45 -8.40 -1.12 -0.96
N ASN A 46 -7.26 -1.79 -0.69
CA ASN A 46 -7.24 -3.09 -0.03
C ASN A 46 -7.87 -3.04 1.38
N ALA A 47 -7.57 -2.00 2.15
CA ALA A 47 -8.14 -1.81 3.48
C ALA A 47 -9.66 -1.63 3.43
N LYS A 48 -10.19 -0.87 2.46
CA LYS A 48 -11.66 -0.74 2.26
C LYS A 48 -12.31 -2.06 1.90
N ASN A 49 -11.67 -2.87 1.06
CA ASN A 49 -12.17 -4.20 0.70
C ASN A 49 -12.22 -5.13 1.92
N ILE A 50 -11.18 -5.11 2.77
CA ILE A 50 -11.15 -5.87 4.02
C ILE A 50 -12.23 -5.38 5.00
N ALA A 51 -12.38 -4.06 5.15
CA ALA A 51 -13.42 -3.48 6.00
C ALA A 51 -14.80 -3.94 5.54
N THR A 52 -15.09 -3.88 4.24
CA THR A 52 -16.36 -4.36 3.67
C THR A 52 -16.57 -5.86 3.97
N ALA A 53 -15.52 -6.68 3.85
CA ALA A 53 -15.59 -8.10 4.17
C ALA A 53 -15.86 -8.36 5.67
N LEU A 54 -15.32 -7.53 6.56
CA LEU A 54 -15.56 -7.62 8.01
C LEU A 54 -17.00 -7.22 8.37
N GLU A 55 -17.55 -6.18 7.74
CA GLU A 55 -18.95 -5.79 7.90
C GLU A 55 -19.92 -6.87 7.40
N MET A 56 -19.60 -7.49 6.25
CA MET A 56 -20.35 -8.65 5.76
C MET A 56 -20.28 -9.83 6.74
N TYR A 57 -19.09 -10.15 7.26
CA TYR A 57 -18.93 -11.20 8.26
C TYR A 57 -19.76 -10.90 9.51
N SER A 58 -19.70 -9.68 10.04
CA SER A 58 -20.46 -9.27 11.22
C SER A 58 -21.97 -9.42 11.00
N THR A 59 -22.46 -9.03 9.81
CA THR A 59 -23.87 -9.22 9.43
C THR A 59 -24.30 -10.68 9.48
N ASP A 60 -23.44 -11.61 9.07
CA ASP A 60 -23.72 -13.05 9.04
C ASP A 60 -23.46 -13.75 10.40
N ASN A 61 -22.81 -13.08 11.36
CA ASN A 61 -22.41 -13.65 12.66
C ASN A 61 -22.98 -12.86 13.86
N ASP A 62 -24.25 -12.47 13.79
CA ASP A 62 -25.00 -11.80 14.87
C ASP A 62 -24.35 -10.49 15.37
N GLY A 63 -23.62 -9.79 14.51
CA GLY A 63 -22.92 -8.55 14.85
C GLY A 63 -21.48 -8.75 15.34
N HIS A 64 -21.01 -9.99 15.49
CA HIS A 64 -19.67 -10.29 16.00
C HIS A 64 -18.59 -10.28 14.92
N TYR A 65 -17.45 -9.65 15.24
CA TYR A 65 -16.28 -9.66 14.38
C TYR A 65 -15.37 -10.88 14.64
N PRO A 66 -14.57 -11.31 13.65
CA PRO A 66 -13.60 -12.39 13.83
C PRO A 66 -12.61 -12.09 14.96
N VAL A 67 -12.06 -13.14 15.58
CA VAL A 67 -11.03 -13.02 16.62
C VAL A 67 -9.76 -12.32 16.12
N SER A 68 -9.06 -11.61 17.01
CA SER A 68 -7.83 -10.88 16.66
C SER A 68 -6.76 -11.76 15.98
N GLY A 69 -5.97 -11.13 15.11
CA GLY A 69 -4.84 -11.74 14.43
C GLY A 69 -5.19 -12.61 13.20
N ALA A 70 -4.18 -13.31 12.71
CA ALA A 70 -4.23 -14.03 11.43
C ALA A 70 -5.32 -15.12 11.38
N THR A 71 -5.60 -15.75 12.52
CA THR A 71 -6.61 -16.80 12.63
C THR A 71 -8.02 -16.28 12.33
N GLY A 72 -8.41 -15.13 12.89
CA GLY A 72 -9.74 -14.58 12.61
C GLY A 72 -9.84 -14.03 11.20
N THR A 73 -8.78 -13.40 10.69
CA THR A 73 -8.79 -12.96 9.29
C THR A 73 -8.81 -14.12 8.28
N ALA A 74 -8.34 -15.31 8.65
CA ALA A 74 -8.46 -16.49 7.82
C ALA A 74 -9.93 -16.92 7.62
N LEU A 75 -10.81 -16.62 8.59
CA LEU A 75 -12.25 -16.86 8.48
C LEU A 75 -12.91 -16.01 7.38
N LEU A 76 -12.36 -14.83 7.09
CA LEU A 76 -12.82 -13.99 5.98
C LEU A 76 -12.55 -14.64 4.63
N VAL A 77 -11.45 -15.39 4.52
CA VAL A 77 -11.08 -16.10 3.30
C VAL A 77 -11.84 -17.42 3.19
N SER A 78 -11.88 -18.22 4.26
CA SER A 78 -12.60 -19.51 4.25
C SER A 78 -14.12 -19.34 4.15
N GLY A 79 -14.65 -18.25 4.72
CA GLY A 79 -16.06 -17.86 4.62
C GLY A 79 -16.45 -17.18 3.29
N ASN A 80 -15.53 -17.09 2.31
CA ASN A 80 -15.75 -16.46 1.00
C ASN A 80 -16.09 -14.96 1.01
N TYR A 81 -15.88 -14.25 2.14
CA TYR A 81 -15.97 -12.79 2.20
C TYR A 81 -14.83 -12.11 1.41
N ILE A 82 -13.70 -12.81 1.26
CA ILE A 82 -12.58 -12.42 0.41
C ILE A 82 -12.30 -13.56 -0.59
N LYS A 83 -12.42 -13.27 -1.89
CA LYS A 83 -12.52 -14.27 -2.97
C LYS A 83 -11.33 -15.23 -3.18
N THR A 84 -10.15 -14.99 -2.60
CA THR A 84 -8.98 -15.85 -2.88
C THR A 84 -7.97 -15.86 -1.74
N ALA A 85 -7.51 -14.68 -1.32
CA ALA A 85 -6.54 -14.54 -0.25
C ALA A 85 -6.59 -13.11 0.28
N MET A 86 -6.05 -12.90 1.48
CA MET A 86 -5.85 -11.55 2.01
C MET A 86 -4.97 -10.72 1.06
N PRO A 87 -5.35 -9.48 0.72
CA PRO A 87 -4.55 -8.64 -0.15
C PRO A 87 -3.19 -8.34 0.47
N LYS A 88 -2.15 -8.46 -0.35
CA LYS A 88 -0.78 -8.11 0.05
C LYS A 88 -0.59 -6.59 0.06
N CYS A 89 0.27 -6.12 0.94
CA CYS A 89 0.76 -4.74 0.95
C CYS A 89 1.69 -4.54 -0.27
N PRO A 90 1.41 -3.60 -1.20
CA PRO A 90 2.28 -3.33 -2.35
C PRO A 90 3.65 -2.72 -1.98
N SER A 91 3.81 -2.29 -0.72
CA SER A 91 5.08 -1.82 -0.17
C SER A 91 5.91 -2.96 0.42
N ALA A 92 5.31 -3.81 1.25
CA ALA A 92 6.00 -4.91 1.93
C ALA A 92 6.12 -6.19 1.09
N GLY A 93 5.25 -6.36 0.08
CA GLY A 93 5.18 -7.58 -0.75
C GLY A 93 4.51 -8.78 -0.05
N THR A 94 4.10 -8.62 1.20
CA THR A 94 3.46 -9.64 2.04
C THR A 94 2.14 -9.12 2.61
N ASP A 95 1.33 -10.02 3.17
CA ASP A 95 0.17 -9.62 3.96
C ASP A 95 0.64 -9.10 5.33
N THR A 96 0.40 -7.81 5.56
CA THR A 96 0.66 -7.16 6.85
C THR A 96 -0.62 -6.72 7.56
N PHE A 97 -1.80 -6.92 6.95
CA PHE A 97 -3.09 -6.57 7.54
C PHE A 97 -3.49 -7.59 8.60
N SER A 98 -3.38 -8.89 8.29
CA SER A 98 -3.78 -9.98 9.17
C SER A 98 -3.05 -9.98 10.51
N ALA A 99 -1.75 -9.67 10.49
CA ALA A 99 -0.95 -9.58 11.70
C ALA A 99 -1.37 -8.43 12.63
N GLN A 100 -1.94 -7.37 12.07
CA GLN A 100 -2.32 -6.16 12.79
C GLN A 100 -3.83 -6.07 13.06
N TYR A 101 -4.59 -7.06 12.64
CA TYR A 101 -6.01 -7.14 12.90
C TYR A 101 -6.28 -7.37 14.39
N LYS A 102 -7.13 -6.51 14.96
CA LYS A 102 -7.58 -6.55 16.35
C LYS A 102 -9.10 -6.45 16.37
N SER A 103 -9.71 -7.23 17.23
CA SER A 103 -11.12 -7.14 17.57
C SER A 103 -11.29 -7.11 19.08
N ALA A 104 -12.29 -6.37 19.52
CA ALA A 104 -12.80 -6.40 20.88
C ALA A 104 -14.25 -6.88 20.83
N SER A 105 -14.72 -7.50 21.92
CA SER A 105 -16.05 -8.09 22.01
C SER A 105 -17.00 -7.34 22.96
N ASN A 106 -16.55 -6.26 23.58
CA ASN A 106 -17.39 -5.44 24.47
C ASN A 106 -16.84 -3.99 24.58
N PRO A 107 -17.26 -3.06 23.72
CA PRO A 107 -18.15 -3.25 22.56
C PRO A 107 -17.50 -4.04 21.41
N ASP A 108 -18.32 -4.76 20.63
CA ASP A 108 -17.88 -5.43 19.40
C ASP A 108 -17.36 -4.41 18.40
N THR A 109 -16.04 -4.36 18.25
CA THR A 109 -15.33 -3.38 17.42
C THR A 109 -14.13 -4.07 16.78
N TYR A 110 -13.67 -3.52 15.67
CA TYR A 110 -12.45 -4.01 15.04
C TYR A 110 -11.58 -2.85 14.61
N SER A 111 -10.27 -3.09 14.63
CA SER A 111 -9.30 -2.21 14.02
C SER A 111 -8.17 -2.98 13.36
N PHE A 112 -7.62 -2.43 12.29
CA PHE A 112 -6.43 -2.99 11.66
C PHE A 112 -5.66 -1.90 10.93
N TYR A 113 -4.39 -2.17 10.65
CA TYR A 113 -3.58 -1.29 9.84
C TYR A 113 -2.56 -2.07 9.02
N CYS A 114 -1.96 -1.38 8.04
CA CYS A 114 -0.95 -1.97 7.17
C CYS A 114 0.43 -1.42 7.50
N THR A 115 1.44 -2.27 7.57
CA THR A 115 2.84 -1.86 7.73
C THR A 115 3.59 -1.90 6.41
N GLY A 116 4.46 -0.91 6.17
CA GLY A 116 5.20 -0.77 4.92
C GLY A 116 6.06 0.49 4.83
N SER A 117 7.20 0.40 4.13
CA SER A 117 8.15 1.52 3.98
C SER A 117 7.54 2.73 3.24
N SER A 118 6.67 2.46 2.27
CA SER A 118 5.96 3.48 1.50
C SER A 118 4.93 4.24 2.34
N HIS A 119 4.40 3.61 3.40
CA HIS A 119 3.48 4.28 4.33
C HIS A 119 4.25 5.31 5.15
N LYS A 120 5.41 4.94 5.66
CA LYS A 120 6.30 5.85 6.40
C LYS A 120 6.73 7.05 5.54
N GLN A 121 6.97 6.84 4.25
CA GLN A 121 7.28 7.92 3.30
C GLN A 121 6.11 8.89 3.07
N VAL A 122 4.86 8.40 3.13
CA VAL A 122 3.64 9.19 2.86
C VAL A 122 3.03 9.80 4.13
N LEU A 123 3.16 9.11 5.25
CA LEU A 123 2.53 9.46 6.53
C LEU A 123 3.52 10.09 7.54
N GLY A 124 4.81 10.11 7.21
CA GLY A 124 5.83 10.79 8.01
C GLY A 124 6.42 9.93 9.12
N ASN A 125 6.81 8.69 8.83
CA ASN A 125 7.29 7.67 9.79
C ASN A 125 6.22 6.89 10.58
N THR A 126 4.96 6.98 10.16
CA THR A 126 3.86 6.13 10.67
C THR A 126 3.39 5.10 9.67
N ASP A 127 2.90 3.97 10.18
CA ASP A 127 2.23 2.93 9.40
C ASP A 127 0.74 3.27 9.19
N GLY A 128 0.11 2.59 8.24
CA GLY A 128 -1.27 2.85 7.83
C GLY A 128 -1.54 2.28 6.44
N PRO A 129 -2.75 2.41 5.89
CA PRO A 129 -3.93 3.07 6.45
C PRO A 129 -4.42 2.37 7.70
N TYR A 130 -5.00 3.13 8.62
CA TYR A 130 -5.64 2.59 9.82
C TYR A 130 -7.14 2.53 9.58
N VAL A 131 -7.77 1.43 9.95
CA VAL A 131 -9.21 1.25 9.88
C VAL A 131 -9.71 0.94 11.27
N SER A 132 -10.78 1.61 11.68
CA SER A 132 -11.58 1.26 12.85
C SER A 132 -13.04 1.40 12.49
N ASP A 133 -13.85 0.39 12.81
CA ASP A 133 -15.32 0.45 12.69
C ASP A 133 -15.80 1.00 11.34
N GLY A 134 -15.34 0.37 10.25
CA GLY A 134 -15.72 0.72 8.88
C GLY A 134 -15.07 2.00 8.30
N GLN A 135 -14.39 2.82 9.10
CA GLN A 135 -13.81 4.09 8.66
C GLN A 135 -12.29 4.04 8.50
N VAL A 136 -11.78 4.63 7.42
CA VAL A 136 -10.34 4.73 7.17
C VAL A 136 -9.80 6.02 7.77
N TYR A 137 -9.00 5.90 8.82
CA TYR A 137 -8.32 7.01 9.47
C TYR A 137 -6.88 7.14 8.99
N ARG A 138 -6.43 8.39 8.90
CA ARG A 138 -5.01 8.70 8.87
C ARG A 138 -4.57 8.86 10.32
N LEU A 139 -3.69 7.99 10.82
CA LEU A 139 -3.05 8.19 12.11
C LEU A 139 -2.28 9.51 12.03
N LYS A 140 -2.85 10.57 12.63
CA LYS A 140 -2.11 11.80 12.88
C LYS A 140 -1.18 11.49 14.05
N GLN A 141 0.10 11.79 13.86
CA GLN A 141 1.07 11.87 14.94
C GLN A 141 0.67 12.98 15.91
#